data_AF-A0ABD0MHK5-F1
#
_entry.id   AF-A0ABD0MHK5-F1
#
_cell.length_a   1.000
_cell.length_b   1.000
_cell.length_c   1.000
_cell.angle_alpha   90.00
_cell.angle_beta   90.00
_cell.angle_gamma   90.00
#
_symmetry.space_group_name_H-M   'P 1'
#
loop_
_entity.id
_entity.type
_entity.pdbx_description
1 polymer ?
#
loop_
_entity_poly.entity_id
_entity_poly.type
_entity_poly.pdbx_seq_one_letter_code
_entity_poly.pdbx_strand_id
1 'polypeptide(L)'
;MGAARISGCLADISEWMKEHHLQLNLAKTELLVFPATPTLQHDFTIHLDSSTITPSSSARNLGVIFDDQLTFKDHIAKTSRSCRFALHNIRKIRPFLTEQATQLLVQALVISRLDYCNALLAGLPSCTIKPLQMIQNAAARLVFNEPKRAHVTPLYNHPAL
;
A
#
# COMPACT_ATOMS: atom_id res chain seq x y z
N MET A 1 22.49 -8.18 21.07
CA MET A 1 21.97 -9.57 21.15
C MET A 1 21.04 -9.94 20.00
N GLY A 2 20.20 -9.04 19.49
CA GLY A 2 19.28 -9.34 18.36
C GLY A 2 19.96 -9.57 17.01
N ALA A 3 20.87 -8.68 16.59
CA ALA A 3 21.49 -8.73 15.27
C ALA A 3 22.21 -10.05 14.97
N ALA A 4 23.04 -10.54 15.90
CA ALA A 4 23.77 -11.81 15.74
C ALA A 4 22.84 -13.02 15.59
N ARG A 5 21.68 -13.02 16.28
CA ARG A 5 20.69 -14.09 16.13
C ARG A 5 20.01 -14.03 14.75
N ILE A 6 19.68 -12.84 14.27
CA ILE A 6 19.09 -12.67 12.93
C ILE A 6 20.09 -13.12 11.86
N SER A 7 21.37 -12.74 11.97
CA SER A 7 22.42 -13.20 11.05
C SER A 7 22.57 -14.72 11.05
N GLY A 8 22.55 -15.35 12.23
CA GLY A 8 22.59 -16.81 12.36
C GLY A 8 21.39 -17.48 11.68
N CYS A 9 20.17 -17.05 11.99
CA CYS A 9 18.97 -17.58 11.35
C CYS A 9 18.98 -17.41 9.82
N LEU A 10 19.49 -16.28 9.32
CA LEU A 10 19.58 -16.04 7.87
C LEU A 10 20.63 -16.97 7.21
N ALA A 11 21.71 -17.29 7.92
CA ALA A 11 22.70 -18.28 7.47
C ALA A 11 22.09 -19.68 7.41
N ASP A 12 21.34 -20.09 8.44
CA ASP A 12 20.64 -21.39 8.47
C ASP A 12 19.64 -21.51 7.31
N ILE A 13 18.87 -20.44 7.03
CA ILE A 13 17.95 -20.39 5.87
C ILE A 13 18.72 -20.49 4.56
N SER A 14 19.86 -19.79 4.43
CA SER A 14 20.69 -19.81 3.23
C SER A 14 21.27 -21.20 2.97
N GLU A 15 21.74 -21.89 4.02
CA GLU A 15 22.23 -23.26 3.94
C GLU A 15 21.11 -24.24 3.54
N TRP A 16 19.96 -24.18 4.21
CA TRP A 16 18.79 -24.98 3.84
C TRP A 16 18.37 -24.77 2.38
N MET A 17 18.33 -23.51 1.91
CA MET A 17 18.03 -23.22 0.50
C MET A 17 19.06 -23.87 -0.44
N LYS A 18 20.36 -23.81 -0.11
CA LYS A 18 21.43 -24.43 -0.91
C LYS A 18 21.28 -25.96 -0.97
N GLU A 19 20.95 -26.61 0.14
CA GLU A 19 20.66 -28.06 0.20
C GLU A 19 19.48 -28.44 -0.71
N HIS A 20 18.52 -27.54 -0.87
CA HIS A 20 17.36 -27.69 -1.74
C HIS A 20 17.52 -27.09 -3.15
N HIS A 21 18.76 -26.83 -3.59
CA HIS A 21 19.09 -26.28 -4.92
C HIS A 21 18.47 -24.90 -5.22
N LEU A 22 18.25 -24.10 -4.17
CA LEU A 22 17.80 -22.71 -4.25
C LEU A 22 18.93 -21.76 -3.83
N GLN A 23 18.86 -20.51 -4.30
CA GLN A 23 19.80 -19.47 -3.92
C GLN A 23 19.04 -18.25 -3.37
N LEU A 24 19.44 -17.81 -2.18
CA LEU A 24 18.96 -16.56 -1.60
C LEU A 24 19.49 -15.37 -2.41
N ASN A 25 18.57 -14.55 -2.94
CA ASN A 25 18.95 -13.37 -3.71
C ASN A 25 19.18 -12.17 -2.79
N LEU A 26 20.43 -11.99 -2.36
CA LEU A 26 20.83 -10.93 -1.44
C LEU A 26 20.63 -9.53 -2.03
N ALA A 27 20.72 -9.37 -3.37
CA ALA A 27 20.46 -8.10 -4.03
C ALA A 27 18.98 -7.67 -3.99
N LYS A 28 18.05 -8.62 -3.76
CA LYS A 28 16.61 -8.34 -3.59
C LYS A 28 16.16 -8.39 -2.13
N THR A 29 17.05 -8.73 -1.19
CA THR A 29 16.71 -8.89 0.22
C THR A 29 16.81 -7.55 0.92
N GLU A 30 15.70 -7.08 1.50
CA GLU A 30 15.62 -5.82 2.24
C GLU A 30 15.40 -6.11 3.73
N LEU A 31 16.11 -5.39 4.60
CA LEU A 31 15.89 -5.42 6.04
C LEU A 31 15.03 -4.23 6.45
N LEU A 32 13.80 -4.50 6.91
CA LEU A 32 12.93 -3.48 7.48
C LEU A 32 12.76 -3.76 8.97
N VAL A 33 13.06 -2.76 9.80
CA VAL A 33 12.99 -2.88 11.26
C VAL A 33 11.81 -2.07 11.77
N PHE A 34 10.95 -2.69 12.56
CA PHE A 34 9.82 -2.03 13.21
C PHE A 34 10.13 -1.86 14.70
N PRO A 35 10.60 -0.68 15.14
CA PRO A 35 10.92 -0.45 16.54
C PRO A 35 9.65 -0.24 17.37
N ALA A 36 9.61 -0.77 18.59
CA ALA A 36 8.54 -0.48 19.54
C ALA A 36 8.52 1.01 19.94
N THR A 37 9.68 1.67 19.89
CA THR A 37 9.88 3.10 20.16
C THR A 37 10.58 3.76 18.97
N PRO A 38 9.93 4.69 18.26
CA PRO A 38 10.43 5.33 17.03
C PRO A 38 11.80 6.01 17.14
N THR A 39 12.21 6.39 18.35
CA THR A 39 13.44 7.13 18.63
C THR A 39 14.69 6.25 18.67
N LEU A 40 14.54 4.93 18.70
CA LEU A 40 15.67 4.01 18.66
C LEU A 40 16.09 3.77 17.20
N GLN A 41 17.13 4.47 16.75
CA GLN A 41 17.84 4.10 15.53
C GLN A 41 18.50 2.74 15.74
N HIS A 42 18.17 1.82 14.84
CA HIS A 42 18.73 0.47 14.84
C HIS A 42 19.75 0.38 13.71
N ASP A 43 20.93 0.99 13.94
CA ASP A 43 22.06 0.88 13.02
C ASP A 43 22.78 -0.45 13.30
N PHE A 44 22.16 -1.55 12.90
CA PHE A 44 22.83 -2.84 12.88
C PHE A 44 22.84 -3.41 11.48
N THR A 45 23.95 -4.05 11.18
CA THR A 45 24.24 -4.60 9.87
C THR A 45 24.24 -6.11 9.94
N ILE A 46 23.61 -6.75 8.95
CA ILE A 46 23.64 -8.21 8.81
C ILE A 46 24.66 -8.55 7.74
N HIS A 47 25.63 -9.37 8.11
CA HIS A 47 26.60 -9.93 7.17
C HIS A 47 26.19 -11.36 6.83
N LEU A 48 26.02 -11.64 5.55
CA LEU A 48 25.79 -12.99 5.04
C LEU A 48 26.69 -13.24 3.83
N ASP A 49 27.50 -14.29 3.91
CA ASP A 49 28.56 -14.59 2.95
C ASP A 49 29.46 -13.35 2.71
N SER A 50 29.51 -12.82 1.49
CA SER A 50 30.25 -11.60 1.13
C SER A 50 29.38 -10.34 1.05
N SER A 51 28.09 -10.44 1.36
CA SER A 51 27.12 -9.35 1.23
C SER A 51 26.75 -8.74 2.58
N THR A 52 26.44 -7.45 2.53
CA THR A 52 26.08 -6.64 3.69
C THR A 52 24.67 -6.10 3.50
N ILE A 53 23.75 -6.50 4.38
CA ILE A 53 22.36 -6.02 4.37
C ILE A 53 22.21 -4.97 5.47
N THR A 54 21.81 -3.77 5.07
CA THR A 54 21.54 -2.64 5.96
C THR A 54 20.04 -2.40 6.09
N PRO A 55 19.57 -1.85 7.21
CA PRO A 55 18.18 -1.44 7.38
C PRO A 55 17.76 -0.42 6.31
N SER A 56 16.56 -0.58 5.78
CA SER A 56 15.89 0.39 4.92
C SER A 56 14.76 1.06 5.69
N SER A 57 14.50 2.33 5.40
CA SER A 57 13.34 3.07 5.95
C SER A 57 12.02 2.67 5.28
N SER A 58 12.07 1.99 4.14
CA SER A 58 10.90 1.45 3.47
C SER A 58 11.20 0.19 2.67
N ALA A 59 10.23 -0.72 2.58
CA ALA A 59 10.33 -1.92 1.78
C ALA A 59 9.01 -2.22 1.05
N ARG A 60 9.10 -2.83 -0.13
CA ARG A 60 7.91 -3.27 -0.88
C ARG A 60 7.69 -4.76 -0.71
N ASN A 61 6.55 -5.13 -0.13
CA ASN A 61 6.13 -6.52 -0.04
C ASN A 61 4.74 -6.70 -0.68
N LEU A 62 4.63 -7.63 -1.63
CA LEU A 62 3.41 -7.91 -2.40
C LEU A 62 2.70 -6.64 -2.90
N GLY A 63 3.46 -5.64 -3.39
CA GLY A 63 2.89 -4.40 -3.91
C GLY A 63 2.51 -3.33 -2.87
N VAL A 64 2.48 -3.68 -1.58
CA VAL A 64 2.33 -2.74 -0.45
C VAL A 64 3.70 -2.15 -0.10
N ILE A 65 3.74 -0.86 0.25
CA ILE A 65 4.95 -0.18 0.70
C ILE A 65 4.84 -0.01 2.20
N PHE A 66 5.75 -0.64 2.93
CA PHE A 66 5.87 -0.52 4.38
C PHE A 66 6.97 0.49 4.68
N ASP A 67 6.70 1.47 5.52
CA ASP A 67 7.72 2.28 6.18
C ASP A 67 8.07 1.69 7.55
N ASP A 68 9.27 1.99 8.03
CA ASP A 68 9.80 1.53 9.32
C ASP A 68 8.96 1.98 10.53
N GLN A 69 8.08 2.97 10.37
CA GLN A 69 7.13 3.46 11.37
C GLN A 69 5.69 2.96 11.17
N LEU A 70 5.44 2.06 10.22
CA LEU A 70 4.11 1.52 9.89
C LEU A 70 3.04 2.61 9.66
N THR A 71 3.42 3.76 9.13
CA THR A 71 2.48 4.85 8.87
C THR A 71 1.72 4.70 7.55
N PHE A 72 2.25 3.88 6.62
CA PHE A 72 1.74 3.62 5.28
C PHE A 72 1.53 4.87 4.42
N LYS A 73 2.15 6.00 4.77
CA LYS A 73 1.94 7.29 4.08
C LYS A 73 2.30 7.22 2.60
N ASP A 74 3.43 6.61 2.27
CA ASP A 74 3.88 6.47 0.89
C ASP A 74 3.01 5.50 0.08
N HIS A 75 2.56 4.41 0.72
CA HIS A 75 1.60 3.50 0.12
C HIS A 75 0.28 4.22 -0.20
N ILE A 76 -0.30 4.92 0.78
CA ILE A 76 -1.54 5.68 0.62
C ILE A 76 -1.38 6.76 -0.45
N ALA A 77 -0.25 7.48 -0.49
CA ALA A 77 0.01 8.51 -1.48
C ALA A 77 0.08 7.91 -2.91
N LYS A 78 0.78 6.78 -3.08
CA LYS A 78 0.87 6.05 -4.35
C LYS A 78 -0.50 5.55 -4.81
N THR A 79 -1.24 4.86 -3.94
CA THR A 79 -2.59 4.36 -4.23
C THR A 79 -3.53 5.51 -4.56
N SER A 80 -3.43 6.62 -3.80
CA SER A 80 -4.24 7.81 -4.04
C SER A 80 -3.97 8.44 -5.40
N ARG A 81 -2.70 8.55 -5.80
CA ARG A 81 -2.32 9.08 -7.11
C ARG A 81 -2.87 8.22 -8.25
N SER A 82 -2.74 6.90 -8.13
CA SER A 82 -3.27 5.96 -9.12
C SER A 82 -4.79 6.06 -9.25
N CYS A 83 -5.52 6.09 -8.13
CA CYS A 83 -6.97 6.23 -8.13
C CYS A 83 -7.43 7.57 -8.71
N ARG A 84 -6.76 8.67 -8.37
CA ARG A 84 -7.07 10.00 -8.94
C ARG A 84 -6.85 10.04 -10.45
N PHE A 85 -5.80 9.38 -10.94
CA PHE A 85 -5.55 9.24 -12.37
C PHE A 85 -6.68 8.47 -13.06
N ALA A 86 -7.11 7.34 -12.49
CA ALA A 86 -8.25 6.58 -13.02
C ALA A 86 -9.54 7.40 -13.04
N LEU A 87 -9.88 8.07 -11.92
CA LEU A 87 -11.05 8.95 -11.84
C LEU A 87 -11.00 10.10 -12.85
N HIS A 88 -9.82 10.70 -13.05
CA HIS A 88 -9.64 11.75 -14.06
C HIS A 88 -9.97 11.23 -15.46
N ASN A 89 -9.45 10.06 -15.83
CA ASN A 89 -9.68 9.48 -17.15
C ASN A 89 -11.16 9.08 -17.35
N ILE A 90 -11.79 8.44 -16.35
CA ILE A 90 -13.22 8.11 -16.40
C ILE A 90 -14.06 9.39 -16.55
N ARG A 91 -13.71 10.46 -15.83
CA ARG A 91 -14.43 11.73 -15.92
C ARG A 91 -14.38 12.36 -17.31
N LYS A 92 -13.30 12.18 -18.07
CA LYS A 92 -13.21 12.66 -19.46
C LYS A 92 -14.20 11.96 -20.39
N ILE A 93 -14.44 10.67 -20.17
CA ILE A 93 -15.36 9.88 -21.00
C ILE A 93 -16.77 9.77 -20.40
N ARG A 94 -17.01 10.30 -19.20
CA ARG A 94 -18.30 10.26 -18.49
C ARG A 94 -19.52 10.66 -19.35
N PRO A 95 -19.46 11.67 -20.25
CA PRO A 95 -20.59 12.02 -21.11
C PRO A 95 -21.06 10.91 -22.06
N PHE A 96 -20.20 9.92 -22.31
CA PHE A 96 -20.47 8.80 -23.23
C PHE A 96 -20.77 7.49 -22.48
N LEU A 97 -20.89 7.53 -21.15
CA LEU A 97 -21.10 6.35 -20.31
C LEU A 97 -22.46 6.41 -19.62
N THR A 98 -23.09 5.25 -19.51
CA THR A 98 -24.20 5.05 -18.56
C THR A 98 -23.69 5.08 -17.13
N GLU A 99 -24.60 5.25 -16.18
CA GLU A 99 -24.28 5.17 -14.75
C GLU A 99 -23.68 3.79 -14.40
N GLN A 100 -24.31 2.71 -14.89
CA GLN A 100 -23.87 1.34 -14.65
C GLN A 100 -22.46 1.07 -15.20
N ALA A 101 -22.17 1.54 -16.42
CA ALA A 101 -20.83 1.42 -17.00
C ALA A 101 -19.80 2.23 -16.20
N THR A 102 -20.18 3.43 -15.73
CA THR A 102 -19.32 4.26 -14.88
C THR A 102 -19.03 3.58 -13.55
N GLN A 103 -20.05 2.98 -12.92
CA GLN A 103 -19.92 2.22 -11.69
C GLN A 103 -18.97 1.03 -11.88
N LEU A 104 -19.11 0.26 -12.96
CA LEU A 104 -18.22 -0.86 -13.26
C LEU A 104 -16.77 -0.41 -13.41
N LEU A 105 -16.52 0.69 -14.13
CA LEU A 105 -15.17 1.25 -14.28
C LEU A 105 -14.59 1.73 -12.95
N VAL A 106 -15.40 2.41 -12.13
CA VAL A 106 -14.99 2.86 -10.79
C VAL A 106 -14.69 1.66 -9.89
N GLN A 107 -15.51 0.61 -9.92
CA GLN A 107 -15.27 -0.61 -9.15
C GLN A 107 -13.97 -1.28 -9.56
N ALA A 108 -13.79 -1.50 -10.86
CA ALA A 108 -12.64 -2.22 -11.42
C ALA A 108 -11.32 -1.43 -11.29
N LEU A 109 -11.36 -0.09 -11.39
CA LEU A 109 -10.14 0.72 -11.45
C LEU A 109 -9.84 1.50 -10.16
N VAL A 110 -10.82 1.76 -9.31
CA VAL A 110 -10.64 2.55 -8.09
C VAL A 110 -10.87 1.68 -6.86
N ILE A 111 -12.04 1.09 -6.72
CA ILE A 111 -12.41 0.35 -5.50
C ILE A 111 -11.51 -0.89 -5.33
N SER A 112 -11.26 -1.66 -6.39
CA SER A 112 -10.32 -2.80 -6.34
C SER A 112 -8.92 -2.45 -5.80
N ARG A 113 -8.43 -1.22 -6.05
CA ARG A 113 -7.14 -0.73 -5.55
C ARG A 113 -7.22 -0.27 -4.10
N LEU A 114 -8.38 0.25 -3.68
CA LEU A 114 -8.62 0.62 -2.29
C LEU A 114 -8.82 -0.60 -1.40
N ASP A 115 -9.43 -1.67 -1.94
CA ASP A 115 -9.68 -2.92 -1.21
C ASP A 115 -8.43 -3.78 -1.07
N TYR A 116 -7.47 -3.62 -1.99
CA TYR A 116 -6.22 -4.37 -1.95
C TYR A 116 -5.44 -4.11 -0.65
N CYS A 117 -5.35 -5.14 0.20
CA CYS A 117 -4.67 -5.10 1.50
C CYS A 117 -5.19 -3.99 2.45
N ASN A 118 -6.48 -3.62 2.34
CA ASN A 118 -7.08 -2.56 3.17
C ASN A 118 -7.06 -2.84 4.68
N ALA A 119 -7.00 -4.12 5.10
CA ALA A 119 -6.87 -4.53 6.49
C ALA A 119 -5.63 -3.93 7.19
N LEU A 120 -4.55 -3.68 6.45
CA LEU A 120 -3.33 -3.05 6.97
C LEU A 120 -3.55 -1.59 7.39
N LEU A 121 -4.60 -0.95 6.88
CA LEU A 121 -4.92 0.44 7.15
C LEU A 121 -5.79 0.61 8.41
N ALA A 122 -6.24 -0.50 9.01
CA ALA A 122 -7.05 -0.48 10.22
C ALA A 122 -6.24 0.12 11.39
N GLY A 123 -6.88 1.01 12.16
CA GLY A 123 -6.25 1.66 13.33
C GLY A 123 -5.33 2.82 12.99
N LEU A 124 -5.08 3.13 11.70
CA LEU A 124 -4.32 4.32 11.32
C LEU A 124 -5.09 5.61 11.66
N PRO A 125 -4.40 6.71 11.96
CA PRO A 125 -5.03 8.00 12.21
C PRO A 125 -5.93 8.45 11.06
N SER A 126 -7.08 9.04 11.37
CA SER A 126 -8.05 9.50 10.36
C SER A 126 -7.45 10.52 9.38
N CYS A 127 -6.46 11.32 9.81
CA CYS A 127 -5.76 12.25 8.93
C CYS A 127 -4.96 11.53 7.83
N THR A 128 -4.40 10.36 8.13
CA THR A 128 -3.65 9.50 7.20
C THR A 128 -4.58 8.82 6.20
N ILE A 129 -5.77 8.36 6.65
CA ILE A 129 -6.76 7.68 5.80
C ILE A 129 -7.59 8.67 4.95
N LYS A 130 -7.71 9.93 5.38
CA LYS A 130 -8.51 10.98 4.71
C LYS A 130 -8.35 11.05 3.19
N PRO A 131 -7.15 10.91 2.58
CA PRO A 131 -6.99 10.92 1.13
C PRO A 131 -7.79 9.83 0.42
N LEU A 132 -7.91 8.63 1.01
CA LEU A 132 -8.66 7.51 0.47
C LEU A 132 -10.17 7.77 0.55
N GLN A 133 -10.65 8.31 1.68
CA GLN A 133 -12.04 8.74 1.81
C GLN A 133 -12.40 9.82 0.76
N MET A 134 -11.49 10.77 0.51
CA MET A 134 -11.71 11.78 -0.54
C MET A 134 -11.82 11.18 -1.94
N ILE A 135 -11.14 10.05 -2.19
CA ILE A 135 -11.23 9.32 -3.45
C ILE A 135 -12.58 8.61 -3.55
N GLN A 136 -13.04 7.92 -2.49
CA GLN A 136 -14.38 7.32 -2.46
C GLN A 136 -15.47 8.37 -2.66
N ASN A 137 -15.34 9.53 -2.01
CA ASN A 137 -16.24 10.67 -2.18
C ASN A 137 -16.24 11.22 -3.62
N ALA A 138 -15.08 11.21 -4.29
CA ALA A 138 -14.99 11.64 -5.69
C ALA A 138 -15.55 10.58 -6.65
N ALA A 139 -15.36 9.30 -6.34
CA ALA A 139 -15.89 8.16 -7.06
C ALA A 139 -17.42 8.15 -7.04
N ALA A 140 -18.04 8.28 -5.86
CA ALA A 140 -19.50 8.34 -5.71
C ALA A 140 -20.10 9.47 -6.57
N ARG A 141 -19.54 10.69 -6.48
CA ARG A 141 -19.97 11.82 -7.31
C ARG A 141 -19.80 11.54 -8.81
N LEU A 142 -18.76 10.82 -9.21
CA LEU A 142 -18.53 10.52 -10.62
C LEU A 142 -19.57 9.51 -11.16
N VAL A 143 -19.92 8.50 -10.37
CA VAL A 143 -20.96 7.50 -10.71
C VAL A 143 -22.30 8.21 -10.93
N PHE A 144 -22.76 8.94 -9.91
CA PHE A 144 -24.04 9.66 -9.94
C PHE A 144 -24.03 10.98 -10.73
N ASN A 145 -22.92 11.28 -11.42
CA ASN A 145 -22.75 12.50 -12.22
C ASN A 145 -22.98 13.83 -11.46
N GLU A 146 -22.65 13.84 -10.18
CA GLU A 146 -22.83 15.00 -9.32
C GLU A 146 -21.70 16.04 -9.47
N PRO A 147 -21.98 17.34 -9.21
CA PRO A 147 -20.95 18.37 -9.13
C PRO A 147 -19.84 18.03 -8.14
N LYS A 148 -18.62 18.52 -8.40
CA LYS A 148 -17.42 18.25 -7.57
C LYS A 148 -17.61 18.56 -6.08
N ARG A 149 -18.46 19.54 -5.75
CA ARG A 149 -18.75 20.01 -4.39
C ARG A 149 -20.09 19.53 -3.83
N ALA A 150 -20.80 18.65 -4.55
CA ALA A 150 -22.05 18.07 -4.06
C ALA A 150 -21.84 17.31 -2.76
N HIS A 151 -22.87 17.30 -1.92
CA HIS A 151 -22.86 16.57 -0.66
C HIS A 151 -22.89 15.06 -0.93
N VAL A 152 -22.03 14.30 -0.25
CA VAL A 152 -21.82 12.86 -0.57
C VAL A 152 -22.73 11.96 0.26
N THR A 153 -23.14 12.38 1.47
CA THR A 153 -23.96 11.56 2.36
C THR A 153 -25.23 11.01 1.71
N PRO A 154 -25.98 11.75 0.86
CA PRO A 154 -27.14 11.20 0.16
C PRO A 154 -26.78 10.08 -0.83
N LEU A 155 -25.58 10.13 -1.39
CA LEU A 155 -25.11 9.18 -2.41
C LEU A 155 -24.81 7.81 -1.82
N TYR A 156 -24.34 7.75 -0.57
CA TYR A 156 -24.08 6.48 0.12
C TYR A 156 -25.34 5.73 0.55
N ASN A 157 -26.49 6.42 0.60
CA ASN A 157 -27.77 5.80 0.94
C ASN A 157 -28.55 5.36 -0.30
N HIS A 158 -27.95 5.48 -1.49
CA HIS A 158 -28.59 5.11 -2.74
C HIS A 158 -28.49 3.58 -2.94
N PRO A 159 -29.58 2.88 -3.32
CA PRO A 159 -29.60 1.41 -3.45
C PRO A 159 -28.69 0.83 -4.55
N ALA A 160 -27.89 1.67 -5.22
CA ALA A 160 -26.97 1.28 -6.29
C ALA A 160 -25.50 1.25 -5.83
N LEU A 161 -25.18 1.69 -4.60
CA LEU A 161 -23.90 1.48 -3.92
C LEU A 161 -24.08 0.45 -2.81
#